data_AF-A0A444WAJ4-F1
#
_entry.id   AF-A0A444WAJ4-F1
#
_cell.length_a   1.000
_cell.length_b   1.000
_cell.length_c   1.000
_cell.angle_alpha   90.00
_cell.angle_beta   90.00
_cell.angle_gamma   90.00
#
_symmetry.space_group_name_H-M   'P 1'
#
loop_
_entity.id
_entity.type
_entity.pdbx_description
1 polymer ?
#
loop_
_entity_poly.entity_id
_entity_poly.type
_entity_poly.pdbx_seq_one_letter_code
_entity_poly.pdbx_strand_id
1 'polypeptide(L)' 'MDFEKDYNASKLTPKRAMAMLREEGLDVSLEQASEILYILRKLATIAMINHLK' A
#
# COMPACT_ATOMS: atom_id res chain seq x y z
N MET A 1 -6.40 19.75 2.44
CA MET A 1 -5.56 18.86 1.60
C MET A 1 -5.38 17.59 2.42
N ASP A 2 -6.47 16.84 2.62
CA ASP A 2 -6.55 15.87 3.73
C ASP A 2 -6.46 14.43 3.22
N PHE A 3 -5.56 14.19 2.26
CA PHE A 3 -5.30 12.85 1.74
C PHE A 3 -4.04 12.20 2.33
N GLU A 4 -3.37 12.88 3.27
CA GLU A 4 -2.48 12.19 4.20
C GLU A 4 -3.33 11.48 5.27
N LYS A 5 -4.08 10.46 4.84
CA LYS A 5 -4.61 9.48 5.78
C LYS A 5 -3.41 8.90 6.51
N ASP A 6 -3.44 9.01 7.84
CA ASP A 6 -2.41 8.51 8.74
C ASP A 6 -2.24 7.00 8.52
N TYR A 7 -1.34 6.64 7.60
CA TYR A 7 -1.15 5.26 7.16
C TYR A 7 -0.62 4.37 8.29
N ASN A 8 -0.20 4.98 9.41
CA ASN A 8 0.13 4.31 10.66
C ASN A 8 -1.08 3.63 11.29
N ALA A 9 -2.31 4.11 11.05
CA ALA A 9 -3.56 3.47 11.46
C ALA A 9 -4.12 2.49 10.39
N SER A 10 -3.43 2.30 9.27
CA SER A 10 -3.92 1.47 8.18
C SER A 10 -3.82 -0.02 8.50
N LYS A 11 -4.91 -0.76 8.26
CA LYS A 11 -4.96 -2.22 8.45
C LYS A 11 -3.95 -2.98 7.57
N LEU A 12 -3.51 -2.37 6.46
CA LEU A 12 -2.50 -2.92 5.57
C LEU A 12 -1.14 -2.26 5.83
N THR A 13 -0.37 -2.90 6.70
CA THR A 13 1.01 -2.52 7.06
C THR A 13 2.03 -3.22 6.15
N PRO A 14 3.30 -2.77 6.09
CA PRO A 14 4.34 -3.44 5.32
C PRO A 14 4.51 -4.93 5.67
N LYS A 15 4.43 -5.28 6.97
CA LYS A 15 4.48 -6.70 7.40
C LYS A 15 3.29 -7.51 6.88
N ARG A 16 2.09 -6.94 6.91
CA ARG A 16 0.90 -7.63 6.39
C ARG A 16 0.95 -7.77 4.88
N ALA A 17 1.40 -6.74 4.17
CA ALA A 17 1.61 -6.78 2.73
C ALA A 17 2.65 -7.83 2.34
N MET A 18 3.78 -7.91 3.07
CA MET A 18 4.80 -8.94 2.85
C MET A 18 4.23 -10.36 3.00
N ALA A 19 3.42 -10.61 4.05
CA ALA A 19 2.79 -11.91 4.26
C ALA A 19 1.85 -12.27 3.10
N MET A 20 0.99 -11.33 2.67
CA MET A 20 0.08 -11.55 1.54
C MET A 20 0.84 -11.79 0.22
N LEU A 21 1.89 -11.02 -0.05
CA LEU A 21 2.70 -11.18 -1.26
C LEU A 21 3.38 -12.55 -1.30
N ARG A 22 3.88 -13.04 -0.16
CA ARG A 22 4.49 -14.37 -0.05
C ARG A 22 3.46 -15.51 -0.17
N GLU A 23 2.25 -15.32 0.32
CA GLU A 23 1.14 -16.26 0.11
C GLU A 23 0.82 -16.43 -1.38
N GLU A 24 0.98 -15.37 -2.18
CA GLU A 24 0.86 -15.38 -3.64
C GLU A 24 2.12 -15.88 -4.37
N GLY A 25 3.15 -16.34 -3.64
CA GLY A 25 4.39 -16.88 -4.21
C GLY A 25 5.44 -15.84 -4.59
N LEU A 26 5.27 -14.58 -4.20
CA LEU A 26 6.29 -13.54 -4.38
C LEU A 26 7.24 -13.52 -3.18
N ASP A 27 8.47 -14.00 -3.37
CA ASP A 27 9.50 -13.89 -2.34
C ASP A 27 10.04 -12.47 -2.26
N VAL A 28 9.49 -11.69 -1.34
CA VAL A 28 9.86 -10.28 -1.11
C VAL A 28 10.32 -10.05 0.32
N SER A 29 11.25 -9.11 0.48
CA SER A 29 11.68 -8.60 1.78
C SER A 29 10.67 -7.61 2.37
N LEU A 30 10.83 -7.27 3.65
CA LEU A 30 10.00 -6.26 4.30
C LEU A 30 10.14 -4.87 3.65
N GLU A 31 11.35 -4.54 3.21
CA GLU A 31 11.66 -3.28 2.53
C GLU A 31 10.96 -3.22 1.17
N GLN A 32 11.08 -4.28 0.37
CA GLN A 32 10.38 -4.41 -0.90
C GLN A 32 8.86 -4.34 -0.72
N ALA A 33 8.31 -5.01 0.28
CA ALA A 33 6.89 -4.94 0.59
C ALA A 33 6.43 -3.51 0.99
N SER A 34 7.30 -2.76 1.69
CA SER A 34 7.03 -1.36 2.03
C SER A 34 6.97 -0.47 0.78
N GLU A 35 7.93 -0.63 -0.15
CA GLU A 35 7.96 0.11 -1.41
C GLU A 35 6.75 -0.22 -2.30
N ILE A 36 6.42 -1.50 -2.45
CA ILE A 36 5.25 -1.96 -3.20
C ILE A 36 3.98 -1.33 -2.62
N LEU A 37 3.81 -1.40 -1.29
CA LEU A 37 2.67 -0.83 -0.60
C LEU A 37 2.59 0.70 -0.79
N TYR A 38 3.73 1.39 -0.80
CA TYR A 38 3.79 2.83 -1.06
C TYR A 38 3.34 3.19 -2.48
N ILE A 39 3.79 2.44 -3.49
CA ILE A 39 3.35 2.61 -4.89
C ILE A 39 1.84 2.38 -5.01
N LEU A 40 1.33 1.30 -4.43
CA LEU A 40 -0.11 0.98 -4.45
C LEU A 40 -0.96 2.10 -3.81
N ARG A 41 -0.48 2.70 -2.71
CA ARG A 41 -1.16 3.85 -2.07
C ARG A 41 -1.22 5.06 -2.99
N LYS A 42 -0.15 5.37 -3.72
CA LYS A 42 -0.16 6.46 -4.72
C LYS A 42 -1.18 6.19 -5.82
N LEU A 43 -1.19 4.98 -6.37
CA LEU A 43 -2.14 4.60 -7.41
C LEU A 43 -3.59 4.70 -6.93
N ALA A 44 -3.87 4.22 -5.71
CA ALA A 44 -5.20 4.32 -5.10
C ALA A 44 -5.63 5.78 -4.90
N THR A 45 -4.73 6.65 -4.42
CA THR A 45 -5.02 8.09 -4.28
C THR A 45 -5.32 8.73 -5.62
N ILE A 46 -4.53 8.46 -6.66
CA ILE A 46 -4.77 8.98 -8.02
C ILE A 46 -6.12 8.49 -8.55
N ALA A 47 -6.42 7.19 -8.40
CA ALA A 47 -7.70 6.62 -8.82
C ALA A 47 -8.87 7.27 -8.09
N MET A 48 -8.79 7.48 -6.77
CA MET A 48 -9.84 8.18 -6.01
C MET A 48 -10.04 9.61 -6.48
N ILE A 49 -8.95 10.37 -6.69
CA ILE A 49 -9.04 11.76 -7.17
C ILE A 49 -9.72 11.81 -8.54
N ASN A 50 -9.39 10.89 -9.44
CA ASN A 50 -10.00 10.83 -10.77
C ASN A 50 -11.46 10.35 -10.73
N HIS A 51 -11.84 9.50 -9.78
CA HIS A 51 -13.22 9.03 -9.60
C HIS A 51 -14.16 10.07 -8.97
N LEU A 52 -13.62 11.11 -8.33
CA LEU A 52 -14.38 12.20 -7.73
C LEU A 52 -14.54 13.43 -8.66
N LYS A 53 -14.10 13.31 -9.92
CA LYS A 53 -14.28 14.32 -10.97
C LYS A 53 -15.48 14.00 -11.85
#